data_AF-A0AAU8GYS8-F1
#
_entry.id   AF-A0AAU8GYS8-F1
#
_cell.length_a   1.000
_cell.length_b   1.000
_cell.length_c   1.000
_cell.angle_alpha   90.00
_cell.angle_beta   90.00
_cell.angle_gamma   90.00
#
_symmetry.space_group_name_H-M   'P 1'
#
loop_
_entity.id
_entity.type
_entity.pdbx_description
1 polymer ?
#
loop_
_entity_poly.entity_id
_entity_poly.type
_entity_poly.pdbx_seq_one_letter_code
_entity_poly.pdbx_strand_id
1 'polypeptide(L)'
;MIELEKKISSALTTILLIFLIFTSSAVFAKDFSQEDRERLIRLETTLKEFKESVDKRFEQIDKRFEQIDKRLEFMQNLMIGMLGVFGGLCGVFVGLLLWDRKTFKENAKEEAMKEIEAKYRVGDWITALKEYSKERQDLAEILKKLNLL
;
A
#
# COMPACT_ATOMS: atom_id res chain seq x y z
N MET A 1 -36.32 102.25 -2.86
CA MET A 1 -36.43 101.47 -1.61
C MET A 1 -36.93 100.03 -1.90
N ILE A 2 -38.06 99.86 -2.60
CA ILE A 2 -38.68 98.55 -2.90
C ILE A 2 -37.78 97.60 -3.72
N GLU A 3 -36.99 98.11 -4.65
CA GLU A 3 -36.14 97.29 -5.52
C GLU A 3 -34.93 96.68 -4.78
N LEU A 4 -34.45 97.36 -3.74
CA LEU A 4 -33.35 96.89 -2.89
C LEU A 4 -33.82 95.72 -1.99
N GLU A 5 -35.02 95.82 -1.44
CA GLU A 5 -35.62 94.77 -0.59
C GLU A 5 -35.91 93.49 -1.36
N LYS A 6 -36.42 93.59 -2.60
CA LYS A 6 -36.61 92.42 -3.48
C LYS A 6 -35.31 91.71 -3.81
N LYS A 7 -34.23 92.47 -4.04
CA LYS A 7 -32.91 91.91 -4.36
C LYS A 7 -32.30 91.19 -3.15
N ILE A 8 -32.48 91.73 -1.94
CA ILE A 8 -32.07 91.10 -0.69
C ILE A 8 -32.87 89.82 -0.41
N SER A 9 -34.19 89.85 -0.61
CA SER A 9 -35.05 88.67 -0.44
C SER A 9 -34.69 87.55 -1.42
N SER A 10 -34.43 87.89 -2.69
CA SER A 10 -33.97 86.92 -3.69
C SER A 10 -32.59 86.35 -3.36
N ALA A 11 -31.68 87.15 -2.82
CA ALA A 11 -30.37 86.65 -2.40
C ALA A 11 -30.51 85.68 -1.22
N LEU A 12 -31.36 86.00 -0.24
CA LEU A 12 -31.65 85.14 0.91
C LEU A 12 -32.26 83.79 0.49
N THR A 13 -33.20 83.78 -0.46
CA THR A 13 -33.79 82.52 -0.95
C THR A 13 -32.79 81.68 -1.72
N THR A 14 -31.91 82.28 -2.51
CA THR A 14 -30.84 81.54 -3.20
C THR A 14 -29.82 80.94 -2.23
N ILE A 15 -29.44 81.66 -1.18
CA ILE A 15 -28.54 81.16 -0.13
C ILE A 15 -29.20 80.02 0.64
N LEU A 16 -30.49 80.14 0.97
CA LEU A 16 -31.26 79.09 1.62
C LEU A 16 -31.32 77.82 0.76
N LEU A 17 -31.55 77.96 -0.55
CA LEU A 17 -31.57 76.84 -1.48
C LEU A 17 -30.20 76.14 -1.58
N ILE A 18 -29.12 76.91 -1.66
CA ILE A 18 -27.75 76.37 -1.68
C ILE A 18 -27.45 75.63 -0.37
N PHE A 19 -27.84 76.21 0.78
CA PHE A 19 -27.67 75.60 2.09
C PHE A 19 -28.44 74.28 2.21
N LEU A 20 -29.67 74.23 1.68
CA LEU A 20 -30.53 73.04 1.71
C LEU A 20 -29.97 71.91 0.82
N ILE A 21 -29.38 72.25 -0.33
CA ILE A 21 -28.68 71.28 -1.18
C ILE A 21 -27.40 70.78 -0.48
N PHE A 22 -26.66 71.66 0.17
CA PHE A 22 -25.43 71.30 0.89
C PHE A 22 -25.70 70.34 2.06
N THR A 23 -26.74 70.58 2.86
CA THR A 23 -27.12 69.68 3.96
C THR A 23 -27.59 68.32 3.46
N SER A 24 -28.35 68.25 2.37
CA SER A 24 -28.71 66.98 1.73
C SER A 24 -27.51 66.19 1.20
N SER A 25 -26.52 66.87 0.61
CA SER A 25 -25.30 66.21 0.13
C SER A 25 -24.44 65.64 1.28
N ALA A 26 -24.44 66.30 2.45
CA ALA A 26 -23.73 65.84 3.63
C ALA A 26 -24.37 64.58 4.27
N VAL A 27 -25.69 64.42 4.16
CA VAL A 27 -26.41 63.23 4.65
C VAL A 27 -26.06 62.00 3.79
N PHE A 28 -26.04 62.12 2.46
CA PHE A 28 -25.75 61.01 1.56
C PHE A 28 -24.31 60.45 1.68
N ALA A 29 -23.34 61.27 2.08
CA ALA A 29 -21.96 60.84 2.23
C ALA A 29 -21.69 60.01 3.51
N LYS A 30 -22.57 60.10 4.52
CA LYS A 30 -22.33 59.50 5.84
C LYS A 30 -22.91 58.08 5.98
N ASP A 31 -24.06 57.82 5.38
CA ASP A 31 -24.77 56.53 5.53
C ASP A 31 -24.02 55.35 4.86
N PHE A 32 -23.36 55.59 3.72
CA PHE A 32 -22.68 54.52 2.98
C PHE A 32 -21.43 53.98 3.71
N SER A 33 -20.72 54.81 4.49
CA SER A 33 -19.44 54.39 5.10
C SER A 33 -19.58 53.65 6.43
N GLN A 34 -20.67 53.85 7.19
CA GLN A 34 -20.87 53.12 8.45
C GLN A 34 -21.46 51.73 8.24
N GLU A 35 -22.44 51.59 7.35
CA GLU A 35 -23.09 50.30 7.09
C GLU A 35 -22.10 49.26 6.52
N ASP A 36 -21.22 49.68 5.61
CA ASP A 36 -20.18 48.82 5.06
C ASP A 36 -19.14 48.40 6.11
N ARG A 37 -18.81 49.28 7.08
CA ARG A 37 -17.92 48.93 8.20
C ARG A 37 -18.55 47.90 9.12
N GLU A 38 -19.84 48.03 9.41
CA GLU A 38 -20.57 47.05 10.24
C GLU A 38 -20.69 45.69 9.53
N ARG A 39 -20.93 45.69 8.21
CA ARG A 39 -20.92 44.47 7.39
C ARG A 39 -19.54 43.81 7.38
N LEU A 40 -18.46 44.59 7.25
CA LEU A 40 -17.09 44.07 7.32
C LEU A 40 -16.77 43.45 8.68
N ILE A 41 -17.13 44.11 9.79
CA ILE A 41 -16.92 43.59 11.15
C ILE A 41 -17.70 42.29 11.37
N ARG A 42 -18.94 42.21 10.88
CA ARG A 42 -19.76 40.99 10.97
C ARG A 42 -19.14 39.85 10.15
N LEU A 43 -18.70 40.15 8.93
CA LEU A 43 -18.02 39.18 8.07
C LEU A 43 -16.72 38.67 8.69
N GLU A 44 -15.90 39.56 9.28
CA GLU A 44 -14.68 39.18 9.98
C GLU A 44 -14.98 38.27 11.17
N THR A 45 -16.01 38.59 11.95
CA THR A 45 -16.47 37.76 13.08
C THR A 45 -16.93 36.38 12.60
N THR A 46 -17.80 36.31 11.58
CA THR A 46 -18.28 35.04 11.02
C THR A 46 -17.13 34.23 10.41
N LEU A 47 -16.16 34.88 9.76
CA LEU A 47 -14.99 34.22 9.19
C LEU A 47 -14.10 33.63 10.29
N LYS A 48 -13.93 34.34 11.41
CA LYS A 48 -13.18 33.87 12.57
C LYS A 48 -13.85 32.66 13.23
N GLU A 49 -15.15 32.72 13.46
CA GLU A 49 -15.93 31.60 13.99
C GLU A 49 -15.89 30.38 13.06
N PHE A 50 -16.01 30.62 11.74
CA PHE A 50 -15.88 29.57 10.74
C PHE A 50 -14.49 28.92 10.79
N LYS A 51 -13.42 29.73 10.85
CA LYS A 51 -12.05 29.22 10.96
C LYS A 51 -11.87 28.37 12.21
N GLU A 52 -12.31 28.84 13.37
CA GLU A 52 -12.21 28.07 14.62
C GLU A 52 -13.02 26.77 14.58
N SER A 53 -14.20 26.79 13.95
CA SER A 53 -15.02 25.58 13.74
C SER A 53 -14.31 24.57 12.82
N VAL A 54 -13.74 25.07 11.73
CA VAL A 54 -12.98 24.27 10.76
C VAL A 54 -11.75 23.66 11.42
N ASP A 55 -10.95 24.45 12.15
CA ASP A 55 -9.76 23.98 12.86
C ASP A 55 -10.09 22.85 13.84
N LYS A 56 -11.18 22.98 14.62
CA LYS A 56 -11.64 21.91 15.54
C LYS A 56 -12.03 20.64 14.80
N ARG A 57 -12.68 20.75 13.64
CA ARG A 57 -13.06 19.58 12.83
C ARG A 57 -11.83 18.91 12.22
N PHE A 58 -10.86 19.68 11.75
CA PHE A 58 -9.59 19.14 11.26
C PHE A 58 -8.82 18.42 12.36
N GLU A 59 -8.72 18.98 13.56
CA GLU A 59 -8.06 18.30 14.69
C GLU A 59 -8.75 16.97 15.05
N GLN A 60 -10.08 16.91 14.96
CA GLN A 60 -10.83 15.67 15.15
C GLN A 60 -10.57 14.65 14.04
N ILE A 61 -10.40 15.11 12.80
CA ILE A 61 -10.04 14.27 11.65
C ILE A 61 -8.63 13.70 11.86
N ASP A 62 -7.66 14.53 12.25
CA ASP A 62 -6.28 14.11 12.50
C ASP A 62 -6.21 12.99 13.56
N LYS A 63 -6.95 13.14 14.66
CA LYS A 63 -7.05 12.10 15.70
C LYS A 63 -7.62 10.78 15.17
N ARG A 64 -8.57 10.84 14.23
CA ARG A 64 -9.14 9.63 13.61
C ARG A 64 -8.17 9.00 12.63
N PHE A 65 -7.43 9.79 11.86
CA PHE A 65 -6.38 9.29 10.98
C PHE A 65 -5.27 8.61 11.76
N GLU A 66 -4.79 9.20 12.85
CA GLU A 66 -3.77 8.59 13.70
C GLU A 66 -4.25 7.23 14.28
N GLN A 67 -5.55 7.12 14.62
CA GLN A 67 -6.14 5.87 15.05
C GLN A 67 -6.20 4.82 13.92
N ILE A 68 -6.47 5.25 12.68
CA ILE A 68 -6.47 4.36 11.50
C ILE A 68 -5.05 3.87 11.22
N ASP A 69 -4.05 4.75 11.25
CA ASP A 69 -2.66 4.40 11.01
C ASP A 69 -2.18 3.31 11.97
N LYS A 70 -2.47 3.45 13.27
CA LYS A 70 -2.15 2.41 14.28
C LYS A 70 -2.81 1.06 13.98
N ARG A 71 -4.04 1.06 13.47
CA ARG A 71 -4.74 -0.19 13.08
C ARG A 71 -4.14 -0.80 11.82
N LEU A 72 -3.74 0.02 10.85
CA LEU A 72 -3.09 -0.44 9.63
C LEU A 72 -1.70 -1.01 9.90
N GLU A 73 -0.90 -0.35 10.75
CA GLU A 73 0.39 -0.87 11.20
C GLU A 73 0.23 -2.24 11.90
N PHE A 74 -0.76 -2.37 12.78
CA PHE A 74 -1.06 -3.63 13.43
C PHE A 74 -1.44 -4.73 12.41
N MET A 75 -2.31 -4.42 11.45
CA MET A 75 -2.68 -5.36 10.38
C MET A 75 -1.49 -5.74 9.50
N GLN A 76 -0.64 -4.79 9.15
CA GLN A 76 0.56 -5.02 8.34
C GLN A 76 1.55 -5.93 9.08
N ASN A 77 1.75 -5.71 10.38
CA ASN A 77 2.61 -6.56 11.21
C ASN A 77 2.09 -8.01 11.27
N LEU A 78 0.78 -8.21 11.40
CA LEU A 78 0.19 -9.55 11.35
C LEU A 78 0.41 -10.24 9.99
N MET A 79 0.23 -9.49 8.89
CA MET A 79 0.43 -10.03 7.54
C MET A 79 1.90 -10.43 7.30
N ILE A 80 2.85 -9.58 7.71
CA ILE A 80 4.29 -9.89 7.63
C ILE A 80 4.63 -11.11 8.50
N GLY A 81 4.07 -11.19 9.71
CA GLY A 81 4.26 -12.34 10.60
C GLY A 81 3.79 -13.65 9.98
N MET A 82 2.57 -13.68 9.42
CA MET A 82 2.03 -14.87 8.76
C MET A 82 2.82 -15.25 7.50
N LEU A 83 3.21 -14.29 6.67
CA LEU A 83 4.04 -14.54 5.49
C LEU A 83 5.43 -15.07 5.88
N GLY A 84 6.01 -14.57 6.97
CA GLY A 84 7.27 -15.05 7.51
C GLY A 84 7.17 -16.51 7.99
N VAL A 85 6.13 -16.84 8.77
CA VAL A 85 5.90 -18.20 9.27
C VAL A 85 5.60 -19.16 8.13
N PHE A 86 4.69 -18.79 7.23
CA PHE A 86 4.31 -19.61 6.08
C PHE A 86 5.48 -19.79 5.11
N GLY A 87 6.18 -18.70 4.78
CA GLY A 87 7.37 -18.74 3.93
C GLY A 87 8.49 -19.59 4.54
N GLY A 88 8.71 -19.50 5.85
CA GLY A 88 9.64 -20.34 6.58
C GLY A 88 9.26 -21.82 6.53
N LEU A 89 7.99 -22.15 6.81
CA LEU A 89 7.48 -23.52 6.74
C LEU A 89 7.59 -24.10 5.33
N CYS A 90 7.16 -23.35 4.31
CA CYS A 90 7.28 -23.74 2.90
C CYS A 90 8.74 -23.90 2.49
N GLY A 91 9.63 -23.00 2.91
CA GLY A 91 11.06 -23.08 2.62
C GLY A 91 11.69 -24.34 3.21
N VAL A 92 11.38 -24.68 4.47
CA VAL A 92 11.83 -25.93 5.10
C VAL A 92 11.25 -27.14 4.38
N PHE A 93 9.96 -27.13 4.06
CA PHE A 93 9.29 -28.24 3.40
C PHE A 93 9.85 -28.51 1.99
N VAL A 94 10.04 -27.46 1.19
CA VAL A 94 10.67 -27.53 -0.13
C VAL A 94 12.14 -27.95 -0.01
N GLY A 95 12.86 -27.42 0.98
CA GLY A 95 14.25 -27.80 1.25
C GLY A 95 14.38 -29.30 1.56
N LEU A 96 13.51 -29.84 2.41
CA LEU A 96 13.46 -31.27 2.72
C LEU A 96 13.06 -32.13 1.51
N LEU A 97 12.06 -31.70 0.72
CA LEU A 97 11.65 -32.40 -0.49
C LEU A 97 12.77 -32.48 -1.55
N LEU A 98 13.53 -31.39 -1.71
CA LEU A 98 14.67 -31.36 -2.62
C LEU A 98 15.83 -32.21 -2.11
N TRP A 99 16.03 -32.26 -0.79
CA TRP A 99 17.03 -33.13 -0.17
C TRP A 99 16.67 -34.62 -0.34
N ASP A 100 15.42 -34.99 -0.07
CA ASP A 100 14.91 -36.37 -0.11
C ASP A 100 15.14 -37.05 -1.47
N ARG A 101 14.84 -36.34 -2.57
CA ARG A 101 15.06 -36.84 -3.93
C ARG A 101 16.52 -37.19 -4.23
N LYS A 102 17.47 -36.54 -3.55
CA LYS A 102 18.91 -36.79 -3.76
C LYS A 102 19.40 -37.98 -2.94
N THR A 103 18.95 -38.14 -1.70
CA THR A 103 19.33 -39.25 -0.80
C THR A 103 18.66 -40.59 -1.15
N PHE A 104 17.42 -40.58 -1.65
CA PHE A 104 16.66 -41.82 -1.86
C PHE A 104 17.22 -42.71 -2.99
N LYS A 105 17.87 -42.10 -4.00
CA LYS A 105 18.42 -42.84 -5.15
C LYS A 105 19.62 -43.72 -4.81
N GLU A 106 20.37 -43.41 -3.76
CA GLU A 106 21.53 -44.22 -3.35
C GLU A 106 21.08 -45.43 -2.53
N ASN A 107 20.19 -45.25 -1.56
CA ASN A 107 19.70 -46.34 -0.70
C ASN A 107 18.83 -47.35 -1.46
N ALA A 108 17.96 -46.88 -2.37
CA ALA A 108 17.12 -47.79 -3.17
C ALA A 108 17.93 -48.66 -4.14
N LYS A 109 19.08 -48.16 -4.62
CA LYS A 109 20.01 -48.97 -5.43
C LYS A 109 20.69 -50.03 -4.58
N GLU A 110 21.08 -49.70 -3.36
CA GLU A 110 21.79 -50.62 -2.49
C GLU A 110 20.89 -51.77 -2.00
N GLU A 111 19.64 -51.48 -1.65
CA GLU A 111 18.64 -52.50 -1.30
C GLU A 111 18.24 -53.37 -2.50
N ALA A 112 17.98 -52.75 -3.67
CA ALA A 112 17.67 -53.50 -4.89
C ALA A 112 18.84 -54.41 -5.33
N MET A 113 20.09 -53.96 -5.19
CA MET A 113 21.26 -54.77 -5.51
C MET A 113 21.43 -55.94 -4.53
N LYS A 114 21.24 -55.72 -3.22
CA LYS A 114 21.29 -56.80 -2.22
C LYS A 114 20.19 -57.83 -2.41
N GLU A 115 18.98 -57.41 -2.77
CA GLU A 115 17.87 -58.34 -3.03
C GLU A 115 18.09 -59.13 -4.32
N ILE A 116 18.62 -58.50 -5.37
CA ILE A 116 19.00 -59.20 -6.61
C ILE A 116 20.14 -60.20 -6.35
N GLU A 117 21.17 -59.83 -5.59
CA GLU A 117 22.32 -60.68 -5.28
C GLU A 117 21.97 -61.84 -4.33
N ALA A 118 21.01 -61.65 -3.41
CA ALA A 118 20.51 -62.70 -2.52
C ALA A 118 19.56 -63.66 -3.23
N LYS A 119 18.66 -63.14 -4.08
CA LYS A 119 17.62 -63.93 -4.75
C LYS A 119 18.13 -64.66 -5.97
N TYR A 120 18.96 -64.00 -6.76
CA TYR A 120 19.75 -64.62 -7.80
C TYR A 120 21.16 -64.71 -7.23
N ARG A 121 21.54 -65.88 -6.73
CA ARG A 121 22.92 -66.17 -6.36
C ARG A 121 23.73 -66.20 -7.66
N VAL A 122 24.01 -65.01 -8.21
CA VAL A 122 24.50 -64.82 -9.59
C VAL A 122 25.81 -65.61 -9.77
N GLY A 123 26.59 -65.73 -8.68
CA GLY A 123 27.78 -66.58 -8.61
C GLY A 123 27.54 -68.06 -8.92
N ASP A 124 26.38 -68.64 -8.56
CA ASP A 124 26.07 -70.05 -8.84
C ASP A 124 25.78 -70.27 -10.31
N TRP A 125 25.00 -69.39 -10.91
CA TRP A 125 24.68 -69.46 -12.33
C TRP A 125 25.93 -69.22 -13.17
N ILE A 126 26.80 -68.29 -12.76
CA ILE A 126 28.12 -68.09 -13.38
C ILE A 126 28.99 -69.35 -13.25
N THR A 127 28.98 -70.00 -12.09
CA THR A 127 29.78 -71.22 -11.85
C THR A 127 29.25 -72.39 -12.68
N ALA A 128 27.92 -72.58 -12.72
CA ALA A 128 27.26 -73.58 -13.53
C ALA A 128 27.48 -73.35 -15.04
N LEU A 129 27.43 -72.10 -15.51
CA LEU A 129 27.77 -71.75 -16.89
C LEU A 129 29.25 -71.98 -17.21
N LYS A 130 30.16 -71.67 -16.28
CA LYS A 130 31.60 -71.97 -16.44
C LYS A 130 31.86 -73.47 -16.56
N GLU A 131 31.16 -74.28 -15.78
CA GLU A 131 31.28 -75.73 -15.82
C GLU A 131 30.76 -76.32 -17.13
N TYR A 132 29.57 -75.88 -17.58
CA TYR A 132 29.01 -76.25 -18.88
C TYR A 132 29.87 -75.75 -20.08
N SER A 133 30.57 -74.62 -19.93
CA SER A 133 31.45 -74.11 -20.99
C SER A 133 32.68 -74.97 -21.24
N LYS A 134 33.06 -75.85 -20.30
CA LYS A 134 34.14 -76.83 -20.52
C LYS A 134 33.74 -77.94 -21.48
N GLU A 135 32.44 -78.21 -21.61
CA GLU A 135 31.89 -79.23 -22.50
C GLU A 135 31.52 -78.67 -23.89
N ARG A 136 31.41 -77.34 -24.01
CA ARG A 136 30.96 -76.63 -25.23
C ARG A 136 31.85 -75.44 -25.57
N GLN A 137 32.60 -75.56 -26.67
CA GLN A 137 33.60 -74.58 -27.11
C GLN A 137 32.98 -73.22 -27.55
N ASP A 138 31.75 -73.26 -28.07
CA ASP A 138 30.92 -72.09 -28.43
C ASP A 138 30.51 -71.26 -27.20
N LEU A 139 30.15 -71.91 -26.09
CA LEU A 139 29.82 -71.22 -24.84
C LEU A 139 31.05 -70.59 -24.18
N ALA A 140 32.23 -71.22 -24.29
CA ALA A 140 33.48 -70.68 -23.75
C ALA A 140 33.90 -69.37 -24.44
N GLU A 141 33.69 -69.24 -25.76
CA GLU A 141 33.96 -67.99 -26.48
C GLU A 141 33.01 -66.86 -26.07
N ILE A 142 31.73 -67.17 -25.85
CA ILE A 142 30.71 -66.20 -25.42
C ILE A 142 31.03 -65.67 -24.02
N LEU A 143 31.44 -66.54 -23.10
CA LEU A 143 31.82 -66.14 -21.74
C LEU A 143 33.09 -65.29 -21.70
N LYS A 144 34.08 -65.59 -22.56
CA LYS A 144 35.27 -64.73 -22.73
C LYS A 144 34.91 -63.33 -23.26
N LYS A 145 33.99 -63.24 -24.23
CA LYS A 145 33.51 -61.94 -24.74
C LYS A 145 32.79 -61.10 -23.69
N LEU A 146 32.11 -61.74 -22.73
CA LEU A 146 31.40 -61.08 -21.63
C LEU A 146 32.29 -60.76 -20.42
N ASN A 147 33.61 -61.01 -20.50
CA ASN A 147 34.57 -60.82 -19.40
C ASN A 147 34.24 -61.63 -18.12
N LEU A 148 33.49 -62.72 -18.26
CA LEU A 148 33.07 -63.57 -17.15
C LEU A 148 34.05 -64.72 -16.86
N LEU A 149 35.01 -64.96 -17.76
CA LEU A 149 35.97 -66.07 -17.73
C LEU A 149 37.41 -65.55 -17.83
#